data_AF-A0A952INN2-F1
#
_entry.id   AF-A0A952INN2-F1
#
_cell.length_a   1.000
_cell.length_b   1.000
_cell.length_c   1.000
_cell.angle_alpha   90.00
_cell.angle_beta   90.00
_cell.angle_gamma   90.00
#
_symmetry.space_group_name_H-M   'P 1'
#
loop_
_entity.id
_entity.type
_entity.pdbx_description
1 polymer ?
#
loop_
_entity_poly.entity_id
_entity_poly.type
_entity_poly.pdbx_seq_one_letter_code
_entity_poly.pdbx_strand_id
1 'polypeptide(L)' 'QPNKKFASIEEIGALTSFLASDNAASITGTSVSVDGGWTAH' A
#
# COMPACT_ATOMS: atom_id res chain seq x y z
N GLN A 1 11.98 -5.93 -4.43
CA GLN A 1 10.72 -6.01 -5.20
C GLN A 1 10.72 -7.31 -6.01
N PRO A 2 10.44 -8.43 -5.33
CA PRO A 2 10.35 -9.77 -5.93
C PRO A 2 9.48 -9.84 -7.18
N ASN A 3 8.42 -9.02 -7.26
CA ASN A 3 7.50 -9.01 -8.39
C ASN A 3 8.07 -8.35 -9.67
N LYS A 4 9.28 -7.78 -9.62
CA LYS A 4 10.01 -7.17 -10.77
C LYS A 4 9.27 -6.06 -11.52
N LYS A 5 8.27 -5.45 -10.91
CA LYS A 5 7.57 -4.26 -11.43
C LYS A 5 7.93 -3.07 -10.56
N PHE A 6 7.68 -1.84 -10.98
CA PHE A 6 7.69 -0.72 -10.05
C PHE A 6 6.28 -0.51 -9.50
N ALA A 7 6.18 0.05 -8.29
CA ALA A 7 4.89 0.53 -7.79
C ALA A 7 4.38 1.65 -8.71
N SER A 8 3.13 1.55 -9.14
CA SER A 8 2.51 2.56 -10.00
C SER A 8 1.80 3.65 -9.18
N ILE A 9 1.56 4.82 -9.79
CA ILE A 9 0.80 5.89 -9.13
C ILE A 9 -0.64 5.47 -8.83
N GLU A 10 -1.20 4.58 -9.66
CA GLU A 10 -2.53 4.02 -9.48
C GLU A 10 -2.60 3.09 -8.26
N GLU A 11 -1.57 2.26 -8.04
CA GLU A 11 -1.47 1.40 -6.84
C GLU A 11 -1.38 2.23 -5.56
N ILE A 12 -0.57 3.29 -5.57
CA ILE A 12 -0.47 4.23 -4.44
C ILE A 12 -1.82 4.94 -4.21
N GLY A 13 -2.42 5.49 -5.27
CA GLY A 13 -3.70 6.20 -5.18
C GLY A 13 -4.83 5.32 -4.67
N ALA A 14 -4.89 4.05 -5.11
CA ALA A 14 -5.88 3.10 -4.63
C ALA A 14 -5.73 2.82 -3.13
N LEU A 15 -4.51 2.60 -2.65
CA LEU A 15 -4.26 2.40 -1.22
C LEU A 15 -4.61 3.67 -0.42
N THR A 16 -4.22 4.85 -0.89
CA THR A 16 -4.56 6.12 -0.23
C THR A 16 -6.08 6.31 -0.15
N SER A 17 -6.81 6.05 -1.24
CA SER A 17 -8.27 6.15 -1.27
C SER A 17 -8.93 5.15 -0.31
N PHE A 18 -8.40 3.94 -0.19
CA PHE A 18 -8.88 2.95 0.78
C PHE A 18 -8.64 3.42 2.22
N LEU A 19 -7.41 3.86 2.54
CA LEU A 19 -7.04 4.33 3.88
C LEU A 19 -7.81 5.59 4.31
N ALA A 20 -8.24 6.41 3.35
CA ALA A 20 -9.07 7.59 3.61
C ALA A 20 -10.57 7.28 3.77
N SER A 21 -11.00 6.03 3.58
CA SER A 21 -12.42 5.63 3.65
C SER A 21 -12.78 5.01 5.02
N ASP A 22 -14.09 4.92 5.30
CA ASP A 22 -14.60 4.27 6.52
C ASP A 22 -14.19 2.79 6.64
N ASN A 23 -13.88 2.13 5.51
CA ASN A 23 -13.44 0.74 5.50
C ASN A 23 -12.08 0.52 6.19
N ALA A 24 -11.30 1.59 6.36
CA ALA A 24 -10.00 1.58 7.02
C ALA A 24 -10.05 2.21 8.43
N ALA A 25 -11.22 2.43 9.02
CA ALA A 25 -11.39 3.16 10.29
C ALA A 25 -10.52 2.66 11.46
N SER A 26 -10.18 1.36 11.48
CA SER A 26 -9.33 0.75 12.51
C SER A 26 -7.86 0.62 12.11
N ILE A 27 -7.47 1.05 10.90
CA ILE A 27 -6.10 0.99 10.40
C ILE A 27 -5.41 2.32 10.72
N THR A 28 -4.75 2.37 11.87
CA THR A 28 -4.06 3.58 12.36
C THR A 28 -2.71 3.23 12.98
N GLY A 29 -1.76 4.19 12.95
CA GLY A 29 -0.43 4.04 13.55
C GLY A 29 0.45 2.96 12.89
N THR A 30 0.11 2.53 11.68
CA THR A 30 0.82 1.46 10.95
C THR A 30 1.27 1.90 9.58
N SER A 31 2.33 1.26 9.08
CA SER A 31 2.83 1.43 7.72
C SER A 31 2.36 0.27 6.85
N VAL A 32 1.73 0.57 5.70
CA VAL A 32 1.30 -0.43 4.71
C VAL A 32 2.22 -0.33 3.49
N SER A 33 3.07 -1.34 3.29
CA SER A 33 4.06 -1.35 2.21
C SER A 33 3.45 -1.61 0.83
N VAL A 34 3.83 -0.81 -0.16
CA VAL A 34 3.51 -0.98 -1.59
C VAL A 34 4.82 -1.02 -2.37
N ASP A 35 5.55 -2.11 -2.24
CA ASP A 35 6.93 -2.25 -2.76
C ASP A 35 7.15 -3.58 -3.51
N GLY A 36 6.04 -4.23 -3.87
CA GLY A 36 6.01 -5.52 -4.54
C GLY A 36 6.75 -6.63 -3.78
N GLY A 37 6.76 -6.55 -2.45
CA GLY A 37 7.37 -7.51 -1.54
C GLY A 37 8.82 -7.19 -1.17
N TRP A 38 9.34 -5.99 -1.45
CA TRP A 38 10.73 -5.66 -1.08
C TRP A 38 10.96 -5.80 0.44
N THR A 39 10.09 -5.22 1.26
CA THR A 39 10.25 -5.21 2.73
C THR A 39 10.19 -6.61 3.36
N ALA A 40 9.57 -7.58 2.67
CA ALA A 40 9.35 -8.92 3.21
C ALA A 40 10.50 -9.92 2.96
N HIS A 41 11.54 -9.52 2.22
CA HIS A 41 12.70 -10.34 1.87
C HIS A 41 13.99 -9.76 2.45
#